data_AF-A0A7K1VM93-F1
#
_entry.id   AF-A0A7K1VM93-F1
#
_cell.length_a   1.000
_cell.length_b   1.000
_cell.length_c   1.000
_cell.angle_alpha   90.00
_cell.angle_beta   90.00
_cell.angle_gamma   90.00
#
_symmetry.space_group_name_H-M   'P 1'
#
loop_
_entity.id
_entity.type
_entity.pdbx_description
1 polymer ?
#
loop_
_entity_poly.entity_id
_entity_poly.type
_entity_poly.pdbx_seq_one_letter_code
_entity_poly.pdbx_strand_id
1 'polypeptide(L)'
;MRGLAAEFPGSDGSAHFELGGALDSAGHEAEAAVEYERALAAGLDDERRARLSIQYASTLRNLGRAEEAVELLSASPSHPAIGAAREVFLALALHSAGRPDEALRIALEALVPALPRYQRSVTAYAADLAPEAPRRTR
;
A
#
# COMPACT_ATOMS: atom_id res chain seq x y z
N MET A 1 16.94 -2.19 19.41
CA MET A 1 15.74 -2.83 18.84
C MET A 1 15.91 -4.31 18.51
N ARG A 2 17.08 -4.79 18.04
CA ARG A 2 17.33 -6.24 17.83
C ARG A 2 17.03 -7.16 19.05
N GLY A 3 17.12 -6.64 20.27
CA GLY A 3 16.81 -7.39 21.50
C GLY A 3 15.32 -7.68 21.72
N LEU A 4 14.41 -6.77 21.35
CA LEU A 4 12.98 -6.92 21.65
C LEU A 4 12.32 -8.07 20.87
N ALA A 5 12.75 -8.32 19.62
CA ALA A 5 12.25 -9.44 18.82
C ALA A 5 12.75 -10.80 19.34
N ALA A 6 13.91 -10.85 19.98
CA ALA A 6 14.46 -12.06 20.57
C ALA A 6 13.91 -12.33 21.99
N GLU A 7 13.50 -11.28 22.70
CA GLU A 7 13.08 -11.35 24.11
C GLU A 7 11.58 -11.68 24.25
N PHE A 8 10.77 -11.40 23.22
CA PHE A 8 9.37 -11.79 23.13
C PHE A 8 9.05 -12.33 21.72
N PRO A 9 9.31 -13.62 21.45
CA PRO A 9 8.91 -14.26 20.21
C PRO A 9 7.41 -14.53 20.27
N GLY A 10 6.59 -13.47 20.25
CA GLY A 10 5.18 -13.63 19.93
C GLY A 10 5.09 -14.57 18.73
N SER A 11 4.25 -15.59 18.80
CA SER A 11 4.13 -16.55 17.69
C SER A 11 3.56 -15.90 16.42
N ASP A 12 3.17 -14.63 16.50
CA ASP A 12 2.71 -13.77 15.43
C ASP A 12 3.86 -12.92 14.86
N GLY A 13 3.70 -12.45 13.63
CA GLY A 13 4.67 -11.62 12.92
C GLY A 13 4.92 -10.23 13.51
N SER A 14 4.39 -9.91 14.69
CA SER A 14 4.40 -8.57 15.28
C SER A 14 5.82 -8.06 15.52
N ALA A 15 6.74 -8.91 16.02
CA ALA A 15 8.13 -8.51 16.24
C ALA A 15 8.87 -8.17 14.94
N HIS A 16 8.65 -8.98 13.89
CA HIS A 16 9.19 -8.75 12.56
C HIS A 16 8.61 -7.47 11.94
N PHE A 17 7.31 -7.20 12.13
CA PHE A 17 6.66 -5.99 11.66
C PHE A 17 7.27 -4.72 12.27
N GLU A 18 7.43 -4.69 13.59
CA GLU A 18 8.03 -3.53 14.29
C GLU A 18 9.51 -3.34 13.92
N LEU A 19 10.26 -4.44 13.77
CA LEU A 19 11.64 -4.38 13.31
C LEU A 19 11.76 -3.88 11.87
N GLY A 20 10.87 -4.32 10.98
CA GLY A 20 10.76 -3.81 9.62
C GLY A 20 10.53 -2.30 9.60
N GLY A 21 9.57 -1.80 10.38
CA GLY A 21 9.29 -0.37 10.50
C GLY A 21 10.48 0.45 11.04
N ALA A 22 11.19 -0.11 12.01
CA ALA A 22 12.41 0.50 12.55
C ALA A 22 13.54 0.59 11.52
N LEU A 23 13.74 -0.45 10.71
CA LEU A 23 14.76 -0.50 9.66
C LEU A 23 14.41 0.46 8.51
N ASP A 24 13.16 0.49 8.07
CA ASP A 24 12.67 1.40 7.02
C ASP A 24 12.86 2.86 7.44
N SER A 25 12.48 3.20 8.67
CA SER A 25 12.67 4.55 9.23
C SER A 25 14.14 4.95 9.37
N ALA A 26 15.05 3.97 9.44
CA ALA A 26 16.49 4.18 9.52
C ALA A 26 17.18 4.19 8.14
N GLY A 27 16.44 4.03 7.04
CA GLY A 27 17.00 3.97 5.68
C GLY A 27 17.68 2.64 5.36
N HIS A 28 17.24 1.55 6.00
CA HIS A 28 17.69 0.18 5.74
C HIS A 28 16.58 -0.61 5.03
N GLU A 29 16.11 -0.11 3.89
CA GLU A 29 14.91 -0.62 3.20
C GLU A 29 15.04 -2.09 2.78
N ALA A 30 16.23 -2.53 2.35
CA ALA A 30 16.45 -3.92 1.95
C ALA A 30 16.33 -4.89 3.14
N GLU A 31 16.82 -4.51 4.32
CA GLU A 31 16.64 -5.30 5.55
C GLU A 31 15.18 -5.23 6.03
N ALA A 32 14.55 -4.05 5.93
CA ALA A 32 13.14 -3.88 6.27
C ALA A 32 12.22 -4.80 5.47
N ALA A 33 12.46 -4.93 4.15
CA ALA A 33 11.69 -5.81 3.27
C ALA A 33 11.72 -7.27 3.75
N VAL A 34 12.89 -7.78 4.14
CA VAL A 34 13.04 -9.15 4.66
C VAL A 34 12.22 -9.34 5.94
N GLU A 35 12.22 -8.34 6.83
CA GLU A 35 11.45 -8.41 8.07
C GLU A 35 9.94 -8.32 7.81
N TYR A 36 9.48 -7.50 6.86
CA TYR A 36 8.07 -7.49 6.47
C TYR A 36 7.59 -8.81 5.86
N GLU A 37 8.42 -9.47 5.04
CA GLU A 37 8.12 -10.80 4.50
C GLU A 37 7.99 -11.84 5.61
N ARG A 38 8.90 -11.81 6.60
CA ARG A 38 8.83 -12.68 7.79
C ARG A 38 7.57 -12.42 8.61
N ALA A 39 7.19 -11.15 8.80
CA ALA A 39 5.99 -10.77 9.51
C ALA A 39 4.71 -11.30 8.81
N LEU A 40 4.64 -11.20 7.49
CA LEU A 40 3.53 -11.75 6.71
C LEU A 40 3.45 -13.27 6.81
N ALA A 41 4.60 -13.96 6.75
CA ALA A 41 4.69 -15.42 6.85
C ALA A 41 4.30 -15.95 8.23
N ALA A 42 4.69 -15.24 9.30
CA ALA A 42 4.32 -15.58 10.68
C ALA A 42 2.85 -15.23 11.01
N GLY A 43 2.21 -14.40 10.20
CA GLY A 43 0.81 -14.01 10.35
C GLY A 43 0.63 -12.85 11.32
N LEU A 44 -0.32 -11.96 11.00
CA LEU A 44 -0.68 -10.79 11.77
C LEU A 44 -2.20 -10.72 11.88
N ASP A 45 -2.69 -10.07 12.94
CA ASP A 45 -4.07 -9.59 12.99
C ASP A 45 -4.36 -8.62 11.82
N ASP A 46 -5.64 -8.43 11.51
CA ASP A 46 -6.07 -7.69 10.32
C ASP A 46 -5.61 -6.23 10.34
N GLU A 47 -5.57 -5.61 11.51
CA GLU A 47 -5.14 -4.22 11.65
C GLU A 47 -3.65 -4.07 11.37
N ARG A 48 -2.80 -4.91 12.00
CA ARG A 48 -1.36 -4.95 11.76
C ARG A 48 -1.04 -5.29 10.32
N ARG A 49 -1.75 -6.24 9.73
CA ARG A 49 -1.60 -6.60 8.32
C ARG A 49 -1.90 -5.42 7.40
N ALA A 50 -2.95 -4.66 7.69
CA ALA A 50 -3.29 -3.45 6.94
C ALA A 50 -2.22 -2.35 7.09
N ARG A 51 -1.66 -2.14 8.28
CA ARG A 51 -0.55 -1.18 8.47
C ARG A 51 0.75 -1.65 7.82
N LEU A 52 1.02 -2.95 7.83
CA LEU A 52 2.19 -3.55 7.19
C LEU A 52 2.14 -3.35 5.69
N SER A 53 1.00 -3.58 5.03
CA SER A 53 0.94 -3.46 3.56
C SER A 53 1.30 -2.06 3.07
N ILE A 54 0.90 -1.01 3.81
CA ILE A 54 1.26 0.38 3.52
C ILE A 54 2.77 0.60 3.62
N GLN A 55 3.36 0.22 4.76
CA GLN A 55 4.78 0.43 5.00
C GLN A 55 5.63 -0.39 4.03
N TYR A 56 5.32 -1.68 3.89
CA TYR A 56 6.07 -2.56 3.02
C TYR A 56 5.98 -2.13 1.54
N ALA A 57 4.81 -1.71 1.06
CA ALA A 57 4.68 -1.16 -0.29
C ALA A 57 5.51 0.11 -0.49
N SER A 58 5.62 0.97 0.53
CA SER A 58 6.50 2.14 0.47
C SER A 58 7.97 1.74 0.38
N THR A 59 8.41 0.77 1.19
CA THR A 59 9.76 0.19 1.14
C THR A 59 10.05 -0.42 -0.24
N LEU A 60 9.12 -1.22 -0.79
CA LEU A 60 9.24 -1.80 -2.13
C LEU A 60 9.42 -0.73 -3.22
N ARG A 61 8.60 0.34 -3.17
CA ARG A 61 8.71 1.46 -4.11
C ARG A 61 10.09 2.14 -4.01
N ASN A 62 10.60 2.37 -2.81
CA ASN A 62 11.91 2.98 -2.60
C ASN A 62 13.06 2.08 -3.11
N LEU A 63 12.88 0.75 -3.09
CA LEU A 63 13.80 -0.23 -3.67
C LEU A 63 13.65 -0.38 -5.19
N GLY A 64 12.79 0.40 -5.86
CA GLY A 64 12.52 0.29 -7.29
C GLY A 64 11.61 -0.88 -7.68
N ARG A 65 11.05 -1.60 -6.70
CA ARG A 65 10.14 -2.75 -6.87
C ARG A 65 8.67 -2.28 -6.95
N ALA A 66 8.41 -1.33 -7.85
CA ALA A 66 7.11 -0.64 -7.90
C ALA A 66 5.93 -1.57 -8.26
N GLU A 67 6.10 -2.52 -9.17
CA GLU A 67 5.03 -3.46 -9.53
C GLU A 67 4.67 -4.39 -8.36
N GLU A 68 5.65 -4.85 -7.58
CA GLU A 68 5.38 -5.66 -6.38
C GLU A 68 4.62 -4.85 -5.32
N ALA A 69 4.90 -3.54 -5.20
CA ALA A 69 4.13 -2.66 -4.34
C ALA A 69 2.67 -2.51 -4.81
N VAL A 70 2.45 -2.42 -6.13
CA VAL A 70 1.10 -2.39 -6.73
C VAL A 70 0.35 -3.69 -6.43
N GLU A 71 0.98 -4.84 -6.66
CA GLU A 71 0.39 -6.16 -6.39
C GLU A 71 0.00 -6.31 -4.91
N LEU A 72 0.92 -5.99 -4.00
CA LEU A 72 0.69 -6.05 -2.55
C LEU A 72 -0.52 -5.20 -2.13
N LEU A 73 -0.58 -3.94 -2.57
CA LEU A 73 -1.66 -3.03 -2.18
C LEU A 73 -2.99 -3.38 -2.85
N SER A 74 -2.96 -3.88 -4.08
CA SER A 74 -4.15 -4.34 -4.80
C SER A 74 -4.78 -5.54 -4.11
N ALA A 75 -3.97 -6.49 -3.63
CA ALA A 75 -4.42 -7.68 -2.91
C ALA A 75 -4.79 -7.41 -1.43
N SER A 76 -4.34 -6.30 -0.86
CA SER A 76 -4.61 -5.96 0.55
C SER A 76 -6.06 -5.51 0.75
N PRO A 77 -6.76 -5.97 1.81
CA PRO A 77 -8.10 -5.49 2.12
C PRO A 77 -8.07 -4.06 2.66
N SER A 78 -9.17 -3.31 2.46
CA SER A 78 -9.41 -2.05 3.16
C SER A 78 -9.61 -2.31 4.65
N HIS A 79 -9.11 -1.42 5.52
CA HIS A 79 -9.31 -1.54 6.96
C HIS A 79 -9.57 -0.17 7.60
N PRO A 80 -10.54 -0.02 8.53
CA PRO A 80 -10.87 1.27 9.14
C PRO A 80 -9.68 1.99 9.79
N ALA A 81 -8.74 1.24 10.38
CA ALA A 81 -7.56 1.81 11.03
C ALA A 81 -6.60 2.55 10.08
N ILE A 82 -6.67 2.28 8.77
CA ILE A 82 -5.84 2.96 7.77
C ILE A 82 -6.67 3.86 6.83
N GLY A 83 -8.00 3.88 6.95
CA GLY A 83 -8.88 4.69 6.10
C GLY A 83 -8.55 4.53 4.60
N ALA A 84 -8.41 5.65 3.90
CA ALA A 84 -8.06 5.70 2.47
C ALA A 84 -6.54 5.60 2.19
N ALA A 85 -5.70 5.30 3.20
CA ALA A 85 -4.25 5.27 3.01
C ALA A 85 -3.83 4.21 1.99
N ARG A 86 -4.53 3.06 1.93
CA ARG A 86 -4.27 2.03 0.92
C ARG A 86 -4.34 2.60 -0.49
N GLU A 87 -5.41 3.31 -0.81
CA GLU A 87 -5.62 3.89 -2.13
C GLU A 87 -4.58 4.98 -2.44
N VAL A 88 -4.22 5.80 -1.45
CA VAL A 88 -3.15 6.81 -1.62
C VAL A 88 -1.81 6.16 -1.94
N PHE A 89 -1.40 5.15 -1.18
CA PHE A 89 -0.12 4.47 -1.42
C PHE A 89 -0.15 3.62 -2.70
N LEU A 90 -1.32 3.11 -3.10
CA LEU A 90 -1.50 2.40 -4.37
C LEU A 90 -1.32 3.37 -5.54
N ALA A 91 -1.89 4.57 -5.46
CA ALA A 91 -1.66 5.61 -6.46
C ALA A 91 -0.16 5.97 -6.59
N LEU A 92 0.56 6.10 -5.46
CA LEU A 92 2.01 6.33 -5.49
C LEU A 92 2.78 5.17 -6.15
N ALA A 93 2.43 3.92 -5.84
CA ALA A 93 3.04 2.74 -6.44
C ALA A 93 2.78 2.66 -7.95
N LEU A 94 1.53 2.89 -8.37
CA LEU A 94 1.13 2.94 -9.79
C LEU A 94 1.89 4.02 -10.55
N HIS A 95 2.05 5.21 -9.96
CA HIS A 95 2.83 6.28 -10.57
C HIS A 95 4.30 5.88 -10.75
N SER A 96 4.93 5.29 -9.72
CA SER A 96 6.30 4.76 -9.82
C SER A 96 6.43 3.60 -10.81
N ALA A 97 5.36 2.84 -11.05
CA ALA A 97 5.30 1.78 -12.06
C ALA A 97 5.02 2.32 -13.49
N GLY A 98 4.92 3.64 -13.68
CA GLY A 98 4.68 4.23 -15.00
C GLY A 98 3.21 4.16 -15.45
N ARG A 99 2.26 4.03 -14.51
CA ARG A 99 0.81 4.02 -14.75
C ARG A 99 0.14 5.29 -14.17
N PRO A 100 0.49 6.51 -14.64
CA PRO A 100 0.08 7.76 -14.02
C PRO A 100 -1.43 8.05 -14.10
N ASP A 101 -2.11 7.68 -15.20
CA ASP A 101 -3.55 7.90 -15.34
C ASP A 101 -4.34 7.06 -14.33
N GLU A 102 -3.92 5.81 -14.15
CA GLU A 102 -4.52 4.90 -13.16
C GLU A 102 -4.22 5.36 -11.74
N ALA A 103 -2.99 5.83 -11.48
CA ALA A 103 -2.63 6.43 -10.20
C ALA A 103 -3.53 7.62 -9.85
N LEU A 104 -3.69 8.56 -10.79
CA LEU A 104 -4.52 9.75 -10.60
C LEU A 104 -5.98 9.36 -10.39
N ARG A 105 -6.50 8.41 -11.17
CA ARG A 105 -7.85 7.89 -10.99
C ARG A 105 -8.09 7.36 -9.57
N ILE A 106 -7.23 6.47 -9.08
CA ILE A 106 -7.34 5.91 -7.73
C ILE A 106 -7.29 7.02 -6.66
N ALA A 107 -6.39 7.99 -6.80
CA ALA A 107 -6.30 9.11 -5.86
C ALA A 107 -7.56 9.98 -5.85
N LEU A 108 -8.14 10.27 -7.01
CA LEU A 108 -9.38 11.04 -7.12
C LEU A 108 -10.55 10.28 -6.50
N GLU A 109 -10.71 8.99 -6.82
CA GLU A 109 -11.74 8.11 -6.26
C GLU A 109 -11.66 8.06 -4.72
N ALA A 110 -10.45 7.96 -4.16
CA ALA A 110 -10.22 7.96 -2.72
C ALA A 110 -10.59 9.28 -2.03
N LEU A 111 -10.42 10.42 -2.72
CA LEU A 111 -10.74 11.74 -2.19
C LEU A 111 -12.24 12.06 -2.21
N VAL A 112 -13.01 11.51 -3.17
CA VAL A 112 -14.43 11.82 -3.38
C VAL A 112 -15.26 11.82 -2.08
N PRO A 113 -15.18 10.81 -1.19
CA PRO A 113 -15.98 10.77 0.03
C PRO A 113 -15.67 11.91 1.02
N ALA A 114 -14.46 12.47 0.99
CA ALA A 114 -14.02 13.52 1.90
C ALA A 114 -14.34 14.93 1.39
N LEU A 115 -14.71 15.07 0.11
CA LEU A 115 -14.99 16.38 -0.46
C LEU A 115 -16.32 16.94 0.08
N PRO A 116 -16.40 18.21 0.50
CA PRO A 116 -17.66 18.84 0.87
C PRO A 116 -18.52 19.22 -0.36
N ARG A 117 -17.90 19.42 -1.52
CA ARG A 117 -18.54 19.79 -2.81
C ARG A 117 -17.76 19.18 -3.98
N TYR A 118 -18.33 19.24 -5.19
CA TYR A 118 -17.71 18.78 -6.44
C TYR A 118 -17.48 17.28 -6.56
N GLN A 119 -18.10 16.46 -5.71
CA GLN A 119 -18.02 14.99 -5.75
C GLN A 119 -18.35 14.48 -7.16
N ARG A 120 -19.47 14.93 -7.73
CA ARG A 120 -19.89 14.55 -9.09
C ARG A 120 -18.84 14.87 -10.15
N SER A 121 -18.24 16.07 -10.10
CA SER A 121 -17.24 16.49 -11.08
C SER A 121 -15.97 15.66 -10.96
N VAL A 122 -15.48 15.44 -9.74
CA VAL A 122 -14.28 14.63 -9.49
C VAL A 122 -14.51 13.17 -9.88
N THR A 123 -15.68 12.61 -9.59
CA THR A 123 -16.07 11.28 -10.08
C THR A 123 -16.05 11.20 -11.61
N ALA A 124 -16.53 12.23 -12.31
CA ALA A 124 -16.49 12.26 -13.77
C ALA A 124 -15.04 12.28 -14.30
N TYR A 125 -14.17 13.13 -13.73
CA TYR A 125 -12.76 13.16 -14.14
C TYR A 125 -12.01 11.85 -13.86
N ALA A 126 -12.33 11.16 -12.75
CA ALA A 126 -11.79 9.83 -12.50
C ALA A 126 -12.24 8.82 -13.56
N ALA A 127 -13.50 8.88 -14.00
CA ALA A 127 -14.02 8.01 -15.06
C ALA A 127 -13.35 8.26 -16.42
N ASP A 128 -13.02 9.52 -16.74
CA ASP A 128 -12.33 9.89 -17.99
C ASP A 128 -10.90 9.33 -18.08
N LEU A 129 -10.28 8.99 -16.93
CA LEU A 129 -8.95 8.38 -16.85
C LEU A 129 -8.97 6.84 -16.98
N ALA A 130 -10.15 6.23 -17.08
CA ALA A 130 -10.24 4.78 -17.27
C ALA A 130 -9.74 4.39 -18.67
N PRO A 131 -9.06 3.23 -18.82
CA PRO A 131 -8.65 2.76 -20.14
C PRO A 131 -9.87 2.62 -21.05
N GLU A 132 -9.76 3.12 -22.28
CA GLU A 132 -10.85 3.08 -23.25
C GLU A 132 -11.31 1.62 -23.43
N ALA A 133 -12.59 1.35 -23.15
CA ALA A 133 -13.12 0.00 -23.33
C ALA A 133 -12.91 -0.42 -24.80
N PRO A 134 -12.45 -1.65 -25.08
CA PRO A 134 -12.25 -2.10 -26.46
C PRO A 134 -13.56 -1.93 -27.22
N ARG A 135 -13.52 -1.11 -28.28
CA ARG A 135 -14.67 -0.90 -29.17
C ARG A 135 -15.13 -2.27 -29.66
N ARG A 136 -16.34 -2.68 -29.26
CA ARG A 136 -16.97 -3.89 -29.80
C ARG A 136 -17.20 -3.65 -31.28
N THR A 137 -16.35 -4.21 -32.13
CA THR A 137 -16.58 -4.30 -33.57
C THR A 137 -17.89 -5.06 -33.77
N ARG A 138 -18.87 -4.40 -34.40
CA ARG A 138 -20.14 -5.03 -34.83
C ARG A 138 -19.91 -5.90 -36.05
#